data_AF-A0A9P5PFS7-F1
#
_entry.id   AF-A0A9P5PFS7-F1
#
_cell.length_a   1.000
_cell.length_b   1.000
_cell.length_c   1.000
_cell.angle_alpha   90.00
_cell.angle_beta   90.00
_cell.angle_gamma   90.00
#
_symmetry.space_group_name_H-M   'P 1'
#
loop_
_entity.id
_entity.type
_entity.pdbx_description
1 polymer ?
#
loop_
_entity_poly.entity_id
_entity_poly.type
_entity_poly.pdbx_seq_one_letter_code
_entity_poly.pdbx_strand_id
1 'polypeptide(L)'
;MKHNVAGGIEPFWKDFPLTDIHDCITPDILHQCYQGVFKHLLKWVQEIVGENELDERFQVLPPTCGVRHFKKGIADFSQVTGTEHKHIARILLASLTGKVDQRGIVACKALLNFIHLAQYPSHDEDTLGYMDLELNVWHKNKAYFVKQQTTKDQINIPKFHSLLHYVNSIKWLGTTDNYNTEAFERFHIDMAKEAWDATNKRDHFPQMTQWLSRQEKISSFDFYRNWINSTSTNQDQHAP
;
A
#
# COMPACT_ATOMS: atom_id res chain seq x y z
N MET A 1 -33.99 17.84 -2.54
CA MET A 1 -32.93 17.36 -1.63
C MET A 1 -31.64 18.06 -2.03
N LYS A 2 -30.99 18.72 -1.07
CA LYS A 2 -29.72 19.43 -1.25
C LYS A 2 -28.64 18.45 -1.69
N HIS A 3 -27.98 18.78 -2.80
CA HIS A 3 -26.84 18.06 -3.34
C HIS A 3 -25.64 18.22 -2.38
N ASN A 4 -25.42 17.22 -1.53
CA ASN A 4 -24.20 17.05 -0.74
C ASN A 4 -23.21 16.13 -1.47
N VAL A 5 -22.90 16.48 -2.72
CA VAL A 5 -21.70 16.00 -3.40
C VAL A 5 -21.04 17.27 -3.92
N ALA A 6 -19.79 17.53 -3.57
CA ALA A 6 -19.02 18.64 -4.11
C ALA A 6 -18.83 18.41 -5.63
N GLY A 7 -19.84 18.74 -6.43
CA GLY A 7 -20.00 18.31 -7.82
C GLY A 7 -20.35 19.49 -8.72
N GLY A 8 -19.54 20.54 -8.64
CA GLY A 8 -19.68 21.75 -9.45
C GLY A 8 -18.33 22.28 -9.93
N ILE A 9 -17.40 21.39 -10.26
CA ILE A 9 -16.14 21.75 -10.92
C ILE A 9 -16.13 20.96 -12.22
N GLU A 10 -16.10 21.65 -13.36
CA GLU A 10 -15.75 20.98 -14.61
C GLU A 10 -14.38 20.34 -14.41
N PRO A 11 -14.24 19.01 -14.54
CA PRO A 11 -12.96 18.37 -14.32
C PRO A 11 -11.93 18.98 -15.28
N PHE A 12 -10.73 19.32 -14.79
CA PHE A 12 -9.73 20.00 -15.61
C PHE A 12 -9.32 19.17 -16.85
N TRP A 13 -9.55 17.85 -16.80
CA TRP A 13 -9.28 16.88 -17.86
C TRP A 13 -10.44 16.70 -18.87
N LYS A 14 -11.56 17.41 -18.72
CA LYS A 14 -12.77 17.25 -19.57
C LYS A 14 -12.46 17.39 -21.06
N ASP A 15 -11.60 18.34 -21.42
CA ASP A 15 -11.29 18.67 -22.81
C ASP A 15 -10.02 17.97 -23.32
N PHE A 16 -9.52 16.95 -22.60
CA PHE A 16 -8.35 16.19 -23.05
C PHE A 16 -8.80 15.10 -24.03
N PRO A 17 -8.54 15.25 -25.35
CA PRO A 17 -9.21 14.44 -26.38
C PRO A 17 -8.71 12.99 -26.45
N LEU A 18 -7.59 12.67 -25.79
CA LEU A 18 -6.90 11.38 -25.86
C LEU A 18 -6.57 10.82 -24.47
N THR A 19 -7.20 11.32 -23.41
CA THR A 19 -6.94 10.89 -22.03
C THR A 19 -8.18 10.25 -21.44
N ASP A 20 -8.12 8.94 -21.21
CA ASP A 20 -9.05 8.29 -20.31
C ASP A 20 -8.50 8.41 -18.88
N ILE A 21 -9.21 9.17 -18.04
CA ILE A 21 -8.82 9.36 -16.64
C ILE A 21 -8.86 8.04 -15.84
N HIS A 22 -9.65 7.06 -16.30
CA HIS A 22 -9.73 5.75 -15.65
C HIS A 22 -8.43 4.94 -15.81
N ASP A 23 -7.70 5.14 -16.91
CA ASP A 23 -6.40 4.52 -17.15
C ASP A 23 -5.28 5.16 -16.29
N CYS A 24 -5.51 6.36 -15.76
CA CYS A 24 -4.59 7.02 -14.84
C CYS A 24 -4.70 6.53 -13.39
N ILE A 25 -5.70 5.70 -13.07
CA ILE A 25 -5.88 5.18 -11.71
C ILE A 25 -4.97 3.98 -11.53
N THR A 26 -3.83 4.20 -10.87
CA THR A 26 -2.84 3.16 -10.66
C THR A 26 -3.17 2.25 -9.48
N PRO A 27 -2.79 0.96 -9.51
CA PRO A 27 -2.85 0.09 -8.37
C PRO A 27 -1.99 0.59 -7.21
N ASP A 28 -2.39 0.28 -5.97
CA ASP A 28 -1.65 0.69 -4.77
C ASP A 28 -1.52 -0.48 -3.80
N ILE A 29 -0.30 -0.96 -3.61
CA ILE A 29 -0.02 -2.10 -2.73
C ILE A 29 -0.36 -1.79 -1.27
N LEU A 30 -0.06 -0.60 -0.78
CA LEU A 30 -0.30 -0.28 0.62
C LEU A 30 -1.80 -0.10 0.87
N HIS A 31 -2.46 0.77 0.11
CA HIS A 31 -3.83 1.16 0.38
C HIS A 31 -4.86 0.16 -0.14
N GLN A 32 -4.65 -0.45 -1.30
CA GLN A 32 -5.60 -1.42 -1.87
C GLN A 32 -5.32 -2.83 -1.38
N CYS A 33 -4.06 -3.30 -1.44
CA CYS A 33 -3.74 -4.66 -1.02
C CYS A 33 -3.65 -4.81 0.51
N TYR A 34 -2.76 -4.09 1.21
CA TYR A 34 -2.56 -4.30 2.64
C TYR A 34 -3.69 -3.70 3.51
N GLN A 35 -3.99 -2.41 3.34
CA GLN A 35 -5.04 -1.74 4.12
C GLN A 35 -6.47 -2.00 3.62
N GLY A 36 -6.60 -2.53 2.40
CA GLY A 36 -7.87 -2.95 1.81
C GLY A 36 -8.09 -4.45 1.96
N VAL A 37 -7.58 -5.22 0.99
CA VAL A 37 -7.81 -6.66 0.84
C VAL A 37 -7.36 -7.45 2.07
N PHE A 38 -6.10 -7.30 2.50
CA PHE A 38 -5.52 -8.06 3.60
C PHE A 38 -6.17 -7.70 4.94
N LYS A 39 -6.47 -6.41 5.18
CA LYS A 39 -7.23 -5.97 6.36
C LYS A 39 -8.58 -6.68 6.48
N HIS A 40 -9.33 -6.78 5.37
CA HIS A 40 -10.60 -7.50 5.36
C HIS A 40 -10.40 -9.01 5.55
N LEU A 41 -9.40 -9.59 4.90
CA LEU A 41 -9.05 -11.00 5.07
C LEU A 41 -8.72 -11.34 6.52
N LEU A 42 -7.87 -10.52 7.18
CA LEU A 42 -7.47 -10.70 8.57
C LEU A 42 -8.69 -10.64 9.50
N LYS A 43 -9.59 -9.68 9.26
CA LYS A 43 -10.84 -9.59 10.01
C LYS A 43 -11.70 -10.86 9.87
N TRP A 44 -11.87 -11.37 8.66
CA TRP A 44 -12.65 -12.60 8.46
C TRP A 44 -11.98 -13.83 9.11
N VAL A 45 -10.65 -13.88 9.10
CA VAL A 45 -9.91 -14.91 9.83
C VAL A 45 -10.13 -14.80 11.33
N GLN A 46 -10.07 -13.58 11.90
CA GLN A 46 -10.32 -13.35 13.32
C GLN A 46 -11.72 -13.79 13.74
N GLU A 47 -12.73 -13.54 12.89
CA GLU A 47 -14.10 -13.99 13.16
C GLU A 47 -14.27 -15.53 13.05
N ILE A 48 -13.49 -16.21 12.20
CA ILE A 48 -13.53 -17.68 12.07
C ILE A 48 -12.77 -18.39 13.19
N VAL A 49 -11.55 -17.92 13.48
CA VAL A 49 -10.63 -18.56 14.44
C VAL A 49 -10.92 -18.11 15.87
N GLY A 50 -11.40 -16.88 16.05
CA GLY A 50 -11.44 -16.15 17.32
C GLY A 50 -10.17 -15.33 17.53
N GLU A 51 -10.33 -14.08 17.97
CA GLU A 51 -9.21 -13.15 18.20
C GLU A 51 -8.20 -13.71 19.21
N ASN A 52 -8.66 -14.24 20.34
CA ASN A 52 -7.80 -14.80 21.39
C ASN A 52 -6.99 -16.01 20.89
N GLU A 53 -7.63 -16.94 20.17
CA GLU A 53 -6.96 -18.13 19.62
C GLU A 53 -5.94 -17.72 18.55
N LEU A 54 -6.28 -16.75 17.70
CA LEU A 54 -5.34 -16.26 16.68
C LEU A 54 -4.11 -15.60 17.34
N ASP A 55 -4.32 -14.83 18.40
CA ASP A 55 -3.25 -14.17 19.15
C ASP A 55 -2.35 -15.18 19.87
N GLU A 56 -2.93 -16.18 20.55
CA GLU A 56 -2.17 -17.28 21.18
C GLU A 56 -1.30 -17.99 20.14
N ARG A 57 -1.83 -18.24 18.95
CA ARG A 57 -1.06 -18.86 17.86
C ARG A 57 0.08 -17.98 17.37
N PHE A 58 -0.13 -16.68 17.22
CA PHE A 58 0.96 -15.77 16.86
C PHE A 58 2.04 -15.69 17.94
N GLN A 59 1.69 -15.83 19.21
CA GLN A 59 2.62 -15.84 20.33
C GLN A 59 3.48 -17.11 20.37
N VAL A 60 2.93 -18.27 20.00
CA VAL A 60 3.63 -19.56 20.03
C VAL A 60 4.52 -19.79 18.80
N LEU A 61 4.33 -19.04 17.71
CA LEU A 61 5.18 -19.18 16.53
C LEU A 61 6.66 -18.89 16.85
N PRO A 62 7.59 -19.75 16.40
CA PRO A 62 9.01 -19.54 16.67
C PRO A 62 9.51 -18.25 16.00
N PRO A 63 10.46 -17.53 16.63
CA PRO A 63 11.11 -16.40 16.00
C PRO A 63 11.68 -16.78 14.63
N THR A 64 11.30 -16.03 13.59
CA THR A 64 11.70 -16.28 12.21
C THR A 64 12.45 -15.08 11.65
N CYS A 65 13.50 -15.31 10.88
CA CYS A 65 14.31 -14.24 10.30
C CYS A 65 13.45 -13.30 9.43
N GLY A 66 13.63 -11.99 9.61
CA GLY A 66 12.91 -10.98 8.82
C GLY A 66 11.42 -10.82 9.17
N VAL A 67 10.94 -11.41 10.26
CA VAL A 67 9.53 -11.31 10.69
C VAL A 67 9.45 -10.84 12.13
N ARG A 68 8.61 -9.83 12.40
CA ARG A 68 8.32 -9.38 13.75
C ARG A 68 7.60 -10.48 14.52
N HIS A 69 8.09 -10.78 15.72
CA HIS A 69 7.42 -11.70 16.64
C HIS A 69 6.38 -10.95 17.50
N PHE A 70 5.15 -11.44 17.54
CA PHE A 70 4.01 -10.79 18.18
C PHE A 70 3.74 -11.36 19.58
N LYS A 71 4.60 -11.00 20.55
CA LYS A 71 4.53 -11.51 21.94
C LYS A 71 3.22 -11.23 22.68
N LYS A 72 2.47 -10.21 22.25
CA LYS A 72 1.17 -9.82 22.82
C LYS A 72 0.00 -10.07 21.87
N GLY A 73 0.22 -10.83 20.78
CA GLY A 73 -0.76 -10.95 19.72
C GLY A 73 -0.91 -9.66 18.90
N ILE A 74 -2.06 -9.53 18.23
CA ILE A 74 -2.39 -8.43 17.33
C ILE A 74 -3.69 -7.70 17.71
N ALA A 75 -4.47 -8.21 18.67
CA ALA A 75 -5.77 -7.62 19.04
C ALA A 75 -5.65 -6.20 19.64
N ASP A 76 -4.55 -5.90 20.33
CA ASP A 76 -4.31 -4.59 20.95
C ASP A 76 -4.00 -3.47 19.92
N PHE A 77 -3.84 -3.79 18.64
CA PHE A 77 -3.52 -2.79 17.63
C PHE A 77 -4.77 -1.99 17.22
N SER A 78 -4.96 -0.84 17.87
CA SER A 78 -6.01 0.14 17.51
C SER A 78 -5.82 0.72 16.10
N GLN A 79 -4.58 0.78 15.60
CA GLN A 79 -4.23 1.18 14.24
C GLN A 79 -3.04 0.35 13.71
N VAL A 80 -3.34 -0.69 12.94
CA VAL A 80 -2.31 -1.52 12.30
C VAL A 80 -1.67 -0.75 11.14
N THR A 81 -0.37 -0.49 11.23
CA THR A 81 0.42 0.16 10.19
C THR A 81 0.62 -0.74 8.97
N GLY A 82 1.01 -0.16 7.82
CA GLY A 82 1.37 -0.95 6.63
C GLY A 82 2.45 -1.99 6.90
N THR A 83 3.47 -1.60 7.65
CA THR A 83 4.58 -2.49 8.07
C THR A 83 4.09 -3.63 8.95
N GLU A 84 3.16 -3.38 9.87
CA GLU A 84 2.57 -4.43 10.69
C GLU A 84 1.74 -5.40 9.87
N HIS A 85 0.91 -4.92 8.94
CA HIS A 85 0.19 -5.80 8.00
C HIS A 85 1.16 -6.68 7.21
N LYS A 86 2.30 -6.15 6.73
CA LYS A 86 3.33 -6.94 6.04
C LYS A 86 3.88 -8.08 6.92
N HIS A 87 4.13 -7.81 8.20
CA HIS A 87 4.61 -8.84 9.12
C HIS A 87 3.55 -9.89 9.45
N ILE A 88 2.30 -9.48 9.69
CA ILE A 88 1.19 -10.40 9.97
C ILE A 88 0.93 -11.29 8.75
N ALA A 89 0.97 -10.72 7.53
CA ALA A 89 0.76 -11.46 6.28
C ALA A 89 1.75 -12.62 6.11
N ARG A 90 3.00 -12.46 6.54
CA ARG A 90 4.05 -13.49 6.45
C ARG A 90 3.79 -14.70 7.35
N ILE A 91 3.07 -14.52 8.45
CA ILE A 91 2.84 -15.57 9.46
C ILE A 91 1.40 -16.09 9.48
N LEU A 92 0.48 -15.41 8.81
CA LEU A 92 -0.95 -15.72 8.84
C LEU A 92 -1.22 -17.19 8.50
N LEU A 93 -0.65 -17.72 7.42
CA LEU A 93 -0.94 -19.10 7.01
C LEU A 93 -0.53 -20.14 8.06
N ALA A 94 0.59 -19.91 8.74
CA ALA A 94 1.06 -20.82 9.78
C ALA A 94 0.05 -20.90 10.94
N SER A 95 -0.53 -19.76 11.34
CA SER A 95 -1.52 -19.71 12.41
C SER A 95 -2.88 -20.33 12.02
N LEU A 96 -3.19 -20.51 10.74
CA LEU A 96 -4.47 -21.13 10.34
C LEU A 96 -4.47 -22.67 10.42
N THR A 97 -3.28 -23.27 10.46
CA THR A 97 -3.10 -24.73 10.37
C THR A 97 -3.83 -25.46 11.50
N GLY A 98 -4.73 -26.38 11.14
CA GLY A 98 -5.49 -27.17 12.12
C GLY A 98 -6.69 -26.45 12.76
N LYS A 99 -7.01 -25.21 12.35
CA LYS A 99 -8.22 -24.49 12.80
C LYS A 99 -9.14 -24.07 11.66
N VAL A 100 -8.56 -23.73 10.52
CA VAL A 100 -9.32 -23.33 9.33
C VAL A 100 -9.35 -24.50 8.35
N ASP A 101 -10.50 -24.72 7.72
CA ASP A 101 -10.62 -25.74 6.67
C ASP A 101 -9.65 -25.47 5.52
N GLN A 102 -9.24 -26.54 4.84
CA GLN A 102 -8.32 -26.45 3.70
C GLN A 102 -8.77 -25.42 2.65
N ARG A 103 -10.08 -25.30 2.41
CA ARG A 103 -10.64 -24.33 1.47
C ARG A 103 -10.36 -22.88 1.88
N GLY A 104 -10.45 -22.56 3.17
CA GLY A 104 -10.13 -21.25 3.72
C GLY A 104 -8.63 -20.95 3.65
N ILE A 105 -7.79 -21.94 3.98
CA ILE A 105 -6.33 -21.81 3.87
C ILE A 105 -5.90 -21.54 2.43
N VAL A 106 -6.46 -22.27 1.45
CA VAL A 106 -6.19 -22.05 0.02
C VAL A 106 -6.62 -20.65 -0.42
N ALA A 107 -7.77 -20.16 0.05
CA ALA A 107 -8.23 -18.81 -0.26
C ALA A 107 -7.31 -17.72 0.33
N CYS A 108 -6.90 -17.86 1.60
CA CYS A 108 -5.94 -16.95 2.22
C CYS A 108 -4.60 -16.96 1.47
N LYS A 109 -4.09 -18.15 1.15
CA LYS A 109 -2.82 -18.32 0.43
C LYS A 109 -2.87 -17.62 -0.92
N ALA A 110 -3.97 -17.77 -1.65
CA ALA A 110 -4.11 -17.16 -2.97
C ALA A 110 -3.99 -15.63 -2.94
N LEU A 111 -4.66 -14.98 -1.97
CA LEU A 111 -4.52 -13.53 -1.81
C LEU A 111 -3.10 -13.12 -1.38
N LEU A 112 -2.47 -13.87 -0.47
CA LEU A 112 -1.11 -13.58 -0.04
C LEU A 112 -0.09 -13.74 -1.18
N ASN A 113 -0.24 -14.79 -1.99
CA ASN A 113 0.57 -15.01 -3.18
C ASN A 113 0.37 -13.91 -4.20
N PHE A 114 -0.88 -13.50 -4.46
CA PHE A 114 -1.17 -12.38 -5.35
C PHE A 114 -0.50 -11.08 -4.88
N ILE A 115 -0.62 -10.74 -3.59
CA ILE A 115 0.01 -9.54 -3.01
C ILE A 115 1.54 -9.63 -3.12
N HIS A 116 2.12 -10.82 -2.95
CA HIS A 116 3.55 -11.02 -3.08
C HIS A 116 4.02 -10.85 -4.53
N LEU A 117 3.33 -11.46 -5.49
CA LEU A 117 3.62 -11.34 -6.92
C LEU A 117 3.47 -9.90 -7.40
N ALA A 118 2.44 -9.19 -6.96
CA ALA A 118 2.21 -7.79 -7.34
C ALA A 118 3.35 -6.85 -6.92
N GLN A 119 4.22 -7.27 -6.00
CA GLN A 119 5.39 -6.51 -5.52
C GLN A 119 6.68 -6.87 -6.25
N TYR A 120 6.64 -7.71 -7.29
CA TYR A 120 7.83 -8.05 -8.02
C TYR A 120 8.37 -6.82 -8.77
N PRO A 121 9.70 -6.60 -8.76
CA PRO A 121 10.31 -5.47 -9.45
C PRO A 121 10.34 -5.66 -10.97
N SER A 122 10.04 -6.87 -11.45
CA SER A 122 9.94 -7.19 -12.87
C SER A 122 8.94 -8.31 -13.08
N HIS A 123 8.31 -8.30 -14.25
CA HIS A 123 7.32 -9.29 -14.66
C HIS A 123 7.59 -9.77 -16.07
N ASP A 124 7.26 -11.03 -16.28
CA ASP A 124 7.16 -11.73 -17.55
C ASP A 124 5.75 -12.35 -17.67
N GLU A 125 5.46 -12.98 -18.80
CA GLU A 125 4.17 -13.59 -19.11
C GLU A 125 3.80 -14.69 -18.10
N ASP A 126 4.81 -15.41 -17.58
CA ASP A 126 4.61 -16.48 -16.61
C ASP A 126 4.21 -15.93 -15.24
N THR A 127 4.93 -14.94 -14.73
CA THR A 127 4.62 -14.29 -13.44
C THR A 127 3.29 -13.56 -13.46
N LEU A 128 2.92 -12.93 -14.58
CA LEU A 128 1.59 -12.37 -14.78
C LEU A 128 0.52 -13.48 -14.84
N GLY A 129 0.81 -14.59 -15.50
CA GLY A 129 -0.03 -15.79 -15.50
C GLY A 129 -0.24 -16.37 -14.09
N TYR A 130 0.79 -16.36 -13.24
CA TYR A 130 0.66 -16.75 -11.84
C TYR A 130 -0.25 -15.80 -11.05
N MET A 131 -0.20 -14.48 -11.31
CA MET A 131 -1.12 -13.54 -10.66
C MET A 131 -2.59 -13.83 -11.02
N ASP A 132 -2.89 -14.04 -12.30
CA ASP A 132 -4.23 -14.41 -12.75
C ASP A 132 -4.68 -15.77 -12.18
N LEU A 133 -3.76 -16.73 -12.10
CA LEU A 133 -4.02 -18.03 -11.47
C LEU A 133 -4.44 -17.86 -10.01
N GLU A 134 -3.70 -17.08 -9.23
CA GLU A 134 -4.00 -16.86 -7.81
C GLU A 134 -5.34 -16.14 -7.61
N LEU A 135 -5.71 -15.18 -8.47
CA LEU A 135 -7.06 -14.59 -8.43
C LEU A 135 -8.15 -15.60 -8.74
N ASN A 136 -7.92 -16.49 -9.71
CA ASN A 136 -8.85 -17.57 -10.01
C ASN A 136 -8.99 -18.56 -8.86
N VAL A 137 -7.89 -18.90 -8.18
CA VAL A 137 -7.90 -19.75 -6.97
C VAL A 137 -8.68 -19.05 -5.86
N TRP A 138 -8.48 -17.75 -5.64
CA TRP A 138 -9.28 -16.96 -4.71
C TRP A 138 -10.78 -17.03 -5.06
N HIS A 139 -11.17 -16.76 -6.29
CA HIS A 139 -12.57 -16.76 -6.69
C HIS A 139 -13.27 -18.12 -6.57
N LYS A 140 -12.55 -19.23 -6.80
CA LYS A 140 -13.06 -20.60 -6.58
C LYS A 140 -13.30 -20.89 -5.10
N ASN A 141 -12.52 -20.27 -4.21
CA ASN A 141 -12.50 -20.61 -2.79
C ASN A 141 -13.18 -19.58 -1.86
N LYS A 142 -13.36 -18.33 -2.29
CA LYS A 142 -13.93 -17.22 -1.50
C LYS A 142 -15.30 -17.50 -0.88
N ALA A 143 -16.09 -18.37 -1.50
CA ALA A 143 -17.39 -18.81 -0.98
C ALA A 143 -17.29 -19.45 0.42
N TYR A 144 -16.10 -19.92 0.83
CA TYR A 144 -15.84 -20.35 2.20
C TYR A 144 -16.17 -19.26 3.23
N PHE A 145 -15.68 -18.03 3.03
CA PHE A 145 -15.91 -16.90 3.94
C PHE A 145 -17.37 -16.42 3.93
N VAL A 146 -18.11 -16.66 2.85
CA VAL A 146 -19.56 -16.39 2.81
C VAL A 146 -20.33 -17.40 3.67
N LYS A 147 -19.99 -18.68 3.53
CA LYS A 147 -20.67 -19.77 4.24
C LYS A 147 -20.47 -19.72 5.74
N GLN A 148 -19.30 -19.26 6.20
CA GLN A 148 -19.01 -19.10 7.63
C GLN A 148 -19.71 -17.89 8.27
N GLN A 149 -20.62 -17.21 7.55
CA GLN A 149 -21.34 -16.00 7.97
C GLN A 149 -20.46 -14.82 8.42
N THR A 150 -19.15 -14.92 8.20
CA THR A 150 -18.17 -13.84 8.40
C THR A 150 -18.28 -12.73 7.36
N THR A 151 -19.03 -12.98 6.28
CA THR A 151 -19.34 -11.98 5.26
C THR A 151 -20.84 -11.92 5.02
N LYS A 152 -21.59 -11.29 5.93
CA LYS A 152 -23.06 -11.16 5.81
C LYS A 152 -23.56 -10.59 4.48
N ASP A 153 -22.74 -9.87 3.70
CA ASP A 153 -22.95 -9.51 2.27
C ASP A 153 -21.66 -8.93 1.63
N GLN A 154 -20.47 -9.32 2.12
CA GLN A 154 -19.28 -8.44 2.13
C GLN A 154 -18.14 -8.80 1.16
N ILE A 155 -18.28 -9.70 0.19
CA ILE A 155 -17.14 -9.96 -0.74
C ILE A 155 -17.17 -9.02 -1.97
N ASN A 156 -18.29 -8.34 -2.24
CA ASN A 156 -18.38 -7.35 -3.32
C ASN A 156 -17.87 -5.97 -2.86
N ILE A 157 -16.61 -5.91 -2.45
CA ILE A 157 -15.95 -4.68 -2.01
C ILE A 157 -15.11 -4.13 -3.17
N PRO A 158 -15.14 -2.81 -3.45
CA PRO A 158 -14.34 -2.20 -4.52
C PRO A 158 -12.85 -2.57 -4.49
N LYS A 159 -12.26 -2.73 -3.29
CA LYS A 159 -10.86 -3.15 -3.09
C LYS A 159 -10.55 -4.57 -3.58
N PHE A 160 -11.52 -5.49 -3.56
CA PHE A 160 -11.35 -6.82 -4.13
C PHE A 160 -11.54 -6.81 -5.65
N HIS A 161 -12.43 -5.94 -6.14
CA HIS A 161 -12.61 -5.76 -7.58
C HIS A 161 -11.36 -5.15 -8.23
N SER A 162 -10.67 -4.22 -7.56
CA SER A 162 -9.46 -3.59 -8.10
C SER A 162 -8.36 -4.58 -8.43
N LEU A 163 -8.31 -5.75 -7.76
CA LEU A 163 -7.32 -6.79 -8.05
C LEU A 163 -7.38 -7.28 -9.51
N LEU A 164 -8.56 -7.25 -10.14
CA LEU A 164 -8.74 -7.64 -11.55
C LEU A 164 -7.96 -6.75 -12.52
N HIS A 165 -7.61 -5.54 -12.10
CA HIS A 165 -6.96 -4.55 -12.97
C HIS A 165 -5.43 -4.57 -12.85
N TYR A 166 -4.86 -5.22 -11.84
CA TYR A 166 -3.41 -5.20 -11.58
C TYR A 166 -2.58 -5.70 -12.77
N VAL A 167 -2.97 -6.83 -13.38
CA VAL A 167 -2.21 -7.38 -14.52
C VAL A 167 -2.21 -6.41 -15.71
N ASN A 168 -3.35 -5.78 -16.01
CA ASN A 168 -3.43 -4.80 -17.09
C ASN A 168 -2.64 -3.53 -16.74
N SER A 169 -2.76 -3.03 -15.50
CA SER A 169 -1.98 -1.90 -15.04
C SER A 169 -0.48 -2.16 -15.11
N ILE A 170 -0.01 -3.35 -14.74
CA ILE A 170 1.41 -3.70 -14.83
C ILE A 170 1.89 -3.70 -16.28
N LYS A 171 1.08 -4.22 -17.21
CA LYS A 171 1.39 -4.23 -18.65
C LYS A 171 1.44 -2.81 -19.24
N TRP A 172 0.58 -1.90 -18.78
CA TRP A 172 0.46 -0.55 -19.34
C TRP A 172 1.40 0.46 -18.69
N LEU A 173 1.63 0.34 -17.38
CA LEU A 173 2.27 1.37 -16.55
C LEU A 173 3.57 0.89 -15.91
N GLY A 174 3.94 -0.38 -16.10
CA GLY A 174 5.10 -1.01 -15.46
C GLY A 174 4.79 -1.56 -14.07
N THR A 175 5.82 -2.01 -13.38
CA THR A 175 5.73 -2.63 -12.04
C THR A 175 5.21 -1.66 -10.98
N THR A 176 4.65 -2.20 -9.89
CA THR A 176 3.89 -1.41 -8.90
C THR A 176 4.74 -0.47 -8.05
N ASP A 177 6.05 -0.64 -8.06
CA ASP A 177 7.01 0.28 -7.45
C ASP A 177 7.11 1.61 -8.20
N ASN A 178 6.80 1.66 -9.50
CA ASN A 178 6.84 2.89 -10.30
C ASN A 178 5.78 3.93 -9.94
N TYR A 179 4.71 3.52 -9.26
CA TYR A 179 3.60 4.39 -8.88
C TYR A 179 3.21 4.22 -7.41
N ASN A 180 4.18 3.86 -6.57
CA ASN A 180 4.01 3.79 -5.12
C ASN A 180 3.68 5.18 -4.54
N THR A 181 2.58 5.27 -3.78
CA THR A 181 2.12 6.51 -3.16
C THR A 181 2.98 6.98 -1.99
N GLU A 182 3.86 6.13 -1.44
CA GLU A 182 4.74 6.50 -0.32
C GLU A 182 5.60 7.74 -0.63
N ALA A 183 6.06 7.89 -1.89
CA ALA A 183 6.81 9.08 -2.32
C ALA A 183 5.93 10.34 -2.29
N PHE A 184 4.68 10.24 -2.76
CA PHE A 184 3.71 11.34 -2.74
C PHE A 184 3.26 11.68 -1.31
N GLU A 185 3.11 10.68 -0.43
CA GLU A 185 2.82 10.90 0.99
C GLU A 185 3.96 11.67 1.66
N ARG A 186 5.22 11.34 1.33
CA ARG A 186 6.37 12.10 1.81
C ARG A 186 6.37 13.54 1.32
N PHE A 187 6.10 13.76 0.03
CA PHE A 187 5.94 15.12 -0.49
C PHE A 187 4.79 15.88 0.17
N HIS A 188 3.70 15.23 0.54
CA HIS A 188 2.63 15.89 1.28
C HIS A 188 3.07 16.33 2.69
N ILE A 189 3.97 15.58 3.34
CA ILE A 189 4.57 16.02 4.61
C ILE A 189 5.42 17.27 4.37
N ASP A 190 6.42 17.15 3.50
CA ASP A 190 7.45 18.18 3.31
C ASP A 190 6.86 19.45 2.64
N MET A 191 5.95 19.30 1.67
CA MET A 191 5.42 20.41 0.88
C MET A 191 4.13 21.02 1.44
N ALA A 192 3.33 20.25 2.18
CA ALA A 192 2.04 20.74 2.69
C ALA A 192 2.03 20.88 4.21
N LYS A 193 2.41 19.86 4.98
CA LYS A 193 2.33 19.93 6.45
C LYS A 193 3.36 20.91 7.03
N GLU A 194 4.63 20.77 6.65
CA GLU A 194 5.68 21.67 7.14
C GLU A 194 5.45 23.11 6.69
N ALA A 195 5.05 23.30 5.42
CA ALA A 195 4.68 24.59 4.89
C ALA A 195 3.51 25.21 5.66
N TRP A 196 2.46 24.43 5.96
CA TRP A 196 1.31 24.86 6.74
C TRP A 196 1.69 25.26 8.17
N ASP A 197 2.50 24.45 8.85
CA ASP A 197 2.95 24.68 10.22
C ASP A 197 3.83 25.94 10.33
N ALA A 198 4.55 26.29 9.26
CA ALA A 198 5.31 27.52 9.14
C ALA A 198 4.46 28.78 8.86
N THR A 199 3.14 28.65 8.63
CA THR A 199 2.26 29.79 8.38
C THR A 199 1.56 30.30 9.65
N ASN A 200 1.00 31.50 9.56
CA ASN A 200 0.09 32.02 10.58
C ASN A 200 -1.36 31.49 10.46
N LYS A 201 -1.62 30.56 9.52
CA LYS A 201 -2.91 29.89 9.24
C LYS A 201 -4.03 30.81 8.73
N ARG A 202 -3.73 32.07 8.41
CA ARG A 202 -4.65 33.04 7.79
C ARG A 202 -4.18 33.32 6.38
N ASP A 203 -5.03 33.11 5.37
CA ASP A 203 -4.62 33.26 3.96
C ASP A 203 -3.27 32.56 3.68
N HIS A 204 -3.26 31.26 3.96
CA HIS A 204 -2.05 30.47 4.12
C HIS A 204 -1.42 30.05 2.78
N PHE A 205 -2.20 29.97 1.70
CA PHE A 205 -1.70 29.51 0.40
C PHE A 205 -0.49 30.32 -0.10
N PRO A 206 -0.54 31.67 -0.17
CA PRO A 206 0.63 32.46 -0.56
C PRO A 206 1.84 32.27 0.37
N GLN A 207 1.60 32.09 1.67
CA GLN A 207 2.65 31.88 2.67
C GLN A 207 3.33 30.52 2.49
N MET A 208 2.55 29.46 2.24
CA MET A 208 3.06 28.12 1.94
C MET A 208 3.89 28.13 0.66
N THR A 209 3.39 28.74 -0.42
CA THR A 209 4.15 28.87 -1.69
C THR A 209 5.45 29.64 -1.50
N GLN A 210 5.42 30.74 -0.73
CA GLN A 210 6.63 31.51 -0.43
C GLN A 210 7.62 30.72 0.43
N TRP A 211 7.14 29.95 1.40
CA TRP A 211 7.98 29.08 2.21
C TRP A 211 8.67 28.01 1.35
N LEU A 212 7.94 27.34 0.45
CA LEU A 212 8.49 26.35 -0.47
C LEU A 212 9.57 26.96 -1.37
N SER A 213 9.31 28.13 -1.96
CA SER A 213 10.30 28.83 -2.79
C SER A 213 11.58 29.19 -2.01
N ARG A 214 11.47 29.45 -0.70
CA ARG A 214 12.65 29.68 0.15
C ARG A 214 13.43 28.39 0.39
N GLN A 215 12.74 27.28 0.67
CA GLN A 215 13.38 25.97 0.87
C GLN A 215 14.14 25.51 -0.39
N GLU A 216 13.53 25.66 -1.57
CA GLU A 216 14.18 25.34 -2.85
C GLU A 216 15.46 26.16 -3.08
N LYS A 217 15.44 27.46 -2.75
CA LYS A 217 16.61 28.34 -2.89
C LYS A 217 17.73 27.97 -1.92
N ILE A 218 17.39 27.63 -0.68
CA ILE A 218 18.37 27.18 0.32
C ILE A 218 18.99 25.86 -0.14
N SER A 219 18.18 24.88 -0.53
CA SER A 219 18.65 23.59 -1.03
C SER A 219 19.56 23.73 -2.25
N SER A 220 19.19 24.58 -3.21
CA SER A 220 20.02 24.87 -4.39
C SER A 220 21.37 25.50 -4.01
N PHE A 221 21.38 26.40 -3.02
CA PHE A 221 22.61 27.03 -2.55
C PHE A 221 23.51 26.06 -1.79
N ASP A 222 22.94 25.20 -0.95
CA ASP A 222 23.68 24.16 -0.23
C ASP A 222 24.29 23.14 -1.20
N PHE A 223 23.55 22.73 -2.23
CA PHE A 223 24.07 21.90 -3.31
C PHE A 223 25.29 22.56 -4.00
N TYR A 224 25.16 23.84 -4.36
CA TYR A 224 26.25 24.59 -4.96
C TYR A 224 27.50 24.67 -4.06
N ARG A 225 27.32 24.91 -2.75
CA ARG A 225 28.42 24.93 -1.78
C ARG A 225 29.12 23.58 -1.66
N ASN A 226 28.34 22.50 -1.58
CA ASN A 226 28.87 21.14 -1.51
C ASN A 226 29.66 20.78 -2.78
N TRP A 227 29.14 21.17 -3.93
CA TRP A 227 29.84 20.99 -5.22
C TRP A 227 31.20 21.69 -5.21
N ILE A 228 31.27 22.98 -4.85
CA ILE A 228 32.55 23.71 -4.75
C ILE A 228 33.54 22.98 -3.83
N ASN A 229 33.11 22.65 -2.61
CA ASN A 229 33.98 22.01 -1.62
C ASN A 229 34.52 20.66 -2.10
N SER A 230 33.71 19.88 -2.82
CA SER A 230 34.13 18.59 -3.39
C SER A 230 35.17 18.75 -4.51
N THR A 231 35.04 19.78 -5.35
CA THR A 231 36.05 20.11 -6.38
C THR A 231 37.35 20.64 -5.80
N SER A 232 37.31 21.45 -4.74
CA SER A 232 38.52 21.95 -4.08
C SER A 232 39.31 20.82 -3.40
N THR A 233 38.62 19.86 -2.78
CA THR A 233 39.27 18.73 -2.08
C THR A 233 39.95 17.76 -3.06
N ASN A 234 39.43 17.61 -4.29
CA ASN A 234 40.04 16.79 -5.33
C ASN A 234 41.23 17.47 -6.05
N GLN A 235 41.36 18.80 -5.99
CA GLN A 235 42.52 19.50 -6.54
C GLN A 235 43.75 19.38 -5.63
N ASP A 236 43.56 19.27 -4.31
CA ASP A 236 44.64 19.13 -3.33
C ASP A 236 45.25 17.71 -3.26
N GLN A 237 44.60 16.70 -3.84
CA GLN A 237 45.12 15.31 -3.89
C GLN A 237 46.01 15.02 -5.12
N HIS A 238 46.12 15.96 -6.06
CA HIS A 238 46.92 15.83 -7.28
C HIS A 238 48.02 16.90 -7.41
N ALA A 239 48.31 17.64 -6.35
CA ALA A 239 49.52 18.47 -6.28
C ALA A 239 50.73 17.58 -5.90
N PRO A 240 51.84 17.60 -6.67
CA PRO A 240 53.04 16.79 -6.42
C PRO A 240 53.81 17.19 -5.15
#